data_AF-A0A7V3V0N1-F1
#
_entry.id   AF-A0A7V3V0N1-F1
#
_cell.length_a   1.000
_cell.length_b   1.000
_cell.length_c   1.000
_cell.angle_alpha   90.00
_cell.angle_beta   90.00
_cell.angle_gamma   90.00
#
_symmetry.space_group_name_H-M   'P 1'
#
loop_
_entity.id
_entity.type
_entity.pdbx_description
1 polymer ?
#
loop_
_entity_poly.entity_id
_entity_poly.type
_entity_poly.pdbx_seq_one_letter_code
_entity_poly.pdbx_strand_id
1 'polypeptide(L)'
;MIYIQTLNLGDFIDPERIFFGEGRGECGIALHLPIKGYVAGTAPSTDYALMISVANNLLEFLLYKRLNRGPEQWDYNPEKAAEIYNVCGDNVSTSGIIIEDRNYPTGAKLQIFLDKTFGANEVAIRWKGQMVGDERLLTDYEDYLKSALRNGELAHD
;
A
#
# COMPACT_ATOMS: atom_id res chain seq x y z
N MET A 1 -4.10 -12.83 5.14
CA MET A 1 -3.99 -12.80 3.66
C MET A 1 -5.39 -12.58 3.11
N ILE A 2 -5.58 -11.57 2.27
CA ILE A 2 -6.87 -11.27 1.65
C ILE A 2 -7.04 -12.20 0.45
N TYR A 3 -7.94 -13.19 0.56
CA TYR A 3 -8.17 -14.22 -0.46
C TYR A 3 -9.08 -13.71 -1.60
N ILE A 4 -8.62 -12.71 -2.34
CA ILE A 4 -9.26 -12.14 -3.55
C ILE A 4 -8.26 -12.23 -4.70
N GLN A 5 -8.72 -12.16 -5.96
CA GLN A 5 -7.87 -12.14 -7.15
C GLN A 5 -6.72 -11.12 -7.00
N THR A 6 -5.49 -11.62 -7.05
CA THR A 6 -4.26 -10.82 -7.00
C THR A 6 -3.66 -10.66 -8.40
N LEU A 7 -2.94 -9.56 -8.59
CA LEU A 7 -2.16 -9.25 -9.78
C LEU A 7 -0.67 -9.45 -9.47
N ASN A 8 0.10 -9.76 -10.50
CA ASN A 8 1.55 -9.73 -10.43
C ASN A 8 2.01 -8.27 -10.32
N LEU A 9 2.58 -7.88 -9.17
CA LEU A 9 3.04 -6.51 -8.95
C LEU A 9 4.15 -6.08 -9.92
N GLY A 10 4.94 -7.02 -10.43
CA GLY A 10 6.01 -6.76 -11.41
C GLY A 10 5.51 -6.18 -12.74
N ASP A 11 4.26 -6.47 -13.12
CA ASP A 11 3.66 -5.94 -14.34
C ASP A 11 3.18 -4.50 -14.18
N PHE A 12 2.82 -4.11 -12.96
CA PHE A 12 2.15 -2.84 -12.68
C PHE A 12 3.04 -1.81 -11.99
N ILE A 13 4.01 -2.22 -11.15
CA ILE A 13 4.82 -1.29 -10.36
C ILE A 13 6.21 -1.10 -11.00
N ASP A 14 6.66 0.15 -11.05
CA ASP A 14 8.00 0.51 -11.50
C ASP A 14 8.98 0.59 -10.30
N PRO A 15 9.86 -0.41 -10.10
CA PRO A 15 10.75 -0.46 -8.94
C PRO A 15 11.76 0.70 -8.88
N GLU A 16 12.14 1.27 -10.03
CA GLU A 16 13.12 2.37 -10.09
C GLU A 16 12.53 3.70 -9.59
N ARG A 17 11.20 3.78 -9.53
CA ARG A 17 10.48 5.00 -9.18
C ARG A 17 9.78 4.90 -7.83
N ILE A 18 9.89 3.78 -7.11
CA ILE A 18 9.38 3.68 -5.74
C ILE A 18 10.19 4.65 -4.85
N PHE A 19 9.52 5.43 -4.00
CA PHE A 19 10.18 6.29 -3.03
C PHE A 19 9.30 6.57 -1.81
N PHE A 20 9.91 6.67 -0.64
CA PHE A 20 9.29 7.23 0.56
C PHE A 20 9.53 8.74 0.65
N GLY A 21 8.47 9.54 0.78
CA GLY A 21 8.59 10.99 0.76
C GLY A 21 7.30 11.73 1.07
N GLU A 22 7.30 13.04 0.86
CA GLU A 22 6.12 13.87 1.03
C GLU A 22 5.03 13.48 0.02
N GLY A 23 3.90 13.03 0.54
CA GLY A 23 2.66 12.87 -0.21
C GLY A 23 2.07 14.22 -0.60
N ARG A 24 1.26 14.23 -1.66
CA ARG A 24 0.68 15.47 -2.18
C ARG A 24 -0.55 15.89 -1.36
N GLY A 25 -0.65 17.18 -1.04
CA GLY A 25 -1.80 17.75 -0.32
C GLY A 25 -1.87 17.35 1.17
N GLU A 26 -3.05 16.96 1.66
CA GLU A 26 -3.28 16.54 3.05
C GLU A 26 -2.72 15.14 3.39
N CYS A 27 -1.93 14.55 2.51
CA CYS A 27 -1.51 13.15 2.61
C CYS A 27 -0.36 12.89 3.59
N GLY A 28 0.36 13.93 4.02
CA GLY A 28 1.55 13.76 4.86
C GLY A 28 2.61 12.91 4.15
N ILE A 29 3.49 12.24 4.90
CA ILE A 29 4.52 11.37 4.32
C ILE A 29 3.89 10.03 3.88
N ALA A 30 4.23 9.57 2.67
CA ALA A 30 3.75 8.33 2.08
C ALA A 30 4.88 7.56 1.38
N LEU A 31 4.68 6.25 1.23
CA LEU A 31 5.41 5.43 0.28
C LEU A 31 4.66 5.45 -1.06
N HIS A 32 5.36 5.84 -2.11
CA HIS A 32 4.83 5.99 -3.45
C HIS A 32 5.24 4.80 -4.31
N LEU A 33 4.26 4.17 -4.97
CA LEU A 33 4.45 3.03 -5.87
C LEU A 33 3.94 3.39 -7.27
N PRO A 34 4.77 4.02 -8.11
CA PRO A 34 4.36 4.44 -9.45
C PRO A 34 3.94 3.27 -10.33
N ILE A 35 2.82 3.45 -11.01
CA ILE A 35 2.23 2.47 -11.92
C ILE A 35 2.79 2.68 -13.33
N LYS A 36 3.19 1.58 -13.97
CA LYS A 36 3.61 1.50 -15.38
C LYS A 36 2.61 0.68 -16.19
N GLY A 37 2.50 0.95 -17.49
CA GLY A 37 1.67 0.17 -18.42
C GLY A 37 0.16 0.21 -18.17
N TYR A 38 -0.28 0.88 -17.13
CA TYR A 38 -1.68 0.99 -16.69
C TYR A 38 -1.94 2.39 -16.13
N VAL A 39 -3.17 2.87 -16.25
CA VAL A 39 -3.58 4.19 -15.73
C VAL A 39 -4.65 3.98 -14.65
N ALA A 40 -4.38 4.45 -13.44
CA ALA A 40 -5.30 4.37 -12.32
C ALA A 40 -6.67 4.97 -12.67
N GLY A 41 -7.74 4.32 -12.22
CA GLY A 41 -9.11 4.76 -12.46
C GLY A 41 -9.71 4.36 -13.80
N THR A 42 -8.95 3.66 -14.65
CA THR A 42 -9.46 3.24 -15.96
C THR A 42 -10.28 1.95 -15.90
N ALA A 43 -10.02 1.10 -14.90
CA ALA A 43 -10.74 -0.16 -14.69
C ALA A 43 -10.90 -0.43 -13.19
N PRO A 44 -12.08 -0.16 -12.60
CA PRO A 44 -12.29 -0.29 -11.14
C PRO A 44 -11.95 -1.66 -10.56
N SER A 45 -12.19 -2.74 -11.30
CA SER A 45 -11.82 -4.11 -10.88
C SER A 45 -10.31 -4.31 -10.80
N THR A 46 -9.57 -3.80 -11.79
CA THR A 46 -8.11 -3.88 -11.85
C THR A 46 -7.47 -2.99 -10.80
N ASP A 47 -7.99 -1.78 -10.65
CA ASP A 47 -7.63 -0.82 -9.61
C ASP A 47 -7.73 -1.46 -8.21
N TYR A 48 -8.87 -2.10 -7.92
CA TYR A 48 -9.08 -2.79 -6.66
C TYR A 48 -8.14 -3.99 -6.48
N ALA A 49 -8.00 -4.84 -7.50
CA ALA A 49 -7.11 -5.99 -7.45
C ALA A 49 -5.64 -5.57 -7.25
N LEU A 50 -5.21 -4.46 -7.84
CA LEU A 50 -3.87 -3.90 -7.65
C LEU A 50 -3.66 -3.44 -6.21
N MET A 51 -4.60 -2.67 -5.64
CA MET A 51 -4.53 -2.26 -4.23
C MET A 51 -4.50 -3.46 -3.28
N ILE A 52 -5.30 -4.50 -3.55
CA ILE A 52 -5.32 -5.74 -2.77
C ILE A 52 -3.99 -6.48 -2.86
N SER A 53 -3.37 -6.51 -4.05
CA SER A 53 -2.08 -7.16 -4.26
C SER A 53 -0.96 -6.47 -3.47
N VAL A 54 -0.96 -5.13 -3.48
CA VAL A 54 -0.05 -4.32 -2.65
C VAL A 54 -0.31 -4.58 -1.16
N ALA A 55 -1.57 -4.65 -0.74
CA ALA A 55 -1.93 -4.91 0.65
C ALA A 55 -1.47 -6.30 1.12
N ASN A 56 -1.66 -7.32 0.29
CA ASN A 56 -1.22 -8.68 0.59
C ASN A 56 0.30 -8.77 0.70
N ASN A 57 1.04 -8.14 -0.21
CA ASN A 57 2.50 -8.13 -0.17
C ASN A 57 3.02 -7.40 1.08
N LEU A 58 2.41 -6.27 1.44
CA LEU A 58 2.75 -5.53 2.65
C LEU A 58 2.47 -6.37 3.91
N LEU A 59 1.32 -7.03 4.01
CA LEU A 59 1.01 -7.92 5.13
C LEU A 59 1.99 -9.10 5.22
N GLU A 60 2.34 -9.71 4.09
CA GLU A 60 3.33 -10.79 4.05
C GLU A 60 4.70 -10.31 4.53
N PHE A 61 5.12 -9.12 4.08
CA PHE A 61 6.34 -8.48 4.55
C PHE A 61 6.33 -8.28 6.06
N LEU A 62 5.28 -7.65 6.59
CA LEU A 62 5.14 -7.34 8.01
C LEU A 62 5.17 -8.60 8.89
N LEU A 63 4.48 -9.66 8.46
CA LEU A 63 4.36 -10.89 9.24
C LEU A 63 5.59 -11.81 9.15
N TYR A 64 6.24 -11.86 7.99
CA TYR A 64 7.20 -12.94 7.71
C TYR A 64 8.59 -12.45 7.30
N LYS A 65 8.69 -11.38 6.52
CA LYS A 65 9.93 -10.98 5.83
C LYS A 65 10.66 -9.80 6.50
N ARG A 66 9.96 -9.03 7.34
CA ARG A 66 10.55 -7.93 8.09
C ARG A 66 11.49 -8.44 9.20
N LEU A 67 12.72 -7.92 9.23
CA LEU A 67 13.76 -8.30 10.21
C LEU A 67 13.35 -7.92 11.65
N ASN A 68 12.81 -6.72 11.84
CA ASN A 68 12.30 -6.25 13.12
C ASN A 68 10.78 -6.46 13.13
N ARG A 69 10.34 -7.62 13.62
CA ARG A 69 8.91 -8.01 13.61
C ARG A 69 8.02 -7.16 14.53
N GLY A 70 8.61 -6.37 15.43
CA GLY A 70 7.88 -5.67 16.48
C GLY A 70 7.02 -6.64 17.32
N PRO A 71 6.27 -6.15 18.31
CA PRO A 71 5.26 -6.94 19.01
C PRO A 71 3.92 -6.94 18.28
N GLU A 72 3.86 -6.88 16.94
CA GLU A 72 2.67 -6.38 16.23
C GLU A 72 1.84 -7.51 15.60
N GLN A 73 0.51 -7.47 15.79
CA GLN A 73 -0.45 -8.42 15.21
C GLN A 73 -1.14 -7.78 14.00
N TRP A 74 -0.41 -7.70 12.89
CA TRP A 74 -0.89 -7.12 11.64
C TRP A 74 -2.00 -7.95 11.01
N ASP A 75 -3.14 -7.31 10.71
CA ASP A 75 -4.23 -7.92 9.94
C ASP A 75 -4.95 -6.88 9.08
N TYR A 76 -5.74 -7.35 8.12
CA TYR A 76 -6.66 -6.53 7.33
C TYR A 76 -7.98 -6.34 8.09
N ASN A 77 -8.54 -5.12 8.06
CA ASN A 77 -9.85 -4.84 8.62
C ASN A 77 -10.93 -4.76 7.52
N PRO A 78 -11.73 -5.82 7.29
CA PRO A 78 -12.77 -5.84 6.27
C PRO A 78 -13.92 -4.85 6.53
N GLU A 79 -14.21 -4.55 7.79
CA GLU A 79 -15.32 -3.66 8.20
C GLU A 79 -14.95 -2.18 8.02
N LYS A 80 -13.67 -1.83 8.16
CA LYS A 80 -13.13 -0.47 7.95
C LYS A 80 -12.61 -0.23 6.53
N ALA A 81 -12.59 -1.25 5.69
CA ALA A 81 -12.38 -1.12 4.25
C ALA A 81 -13.60 -0.52 3.52
N ALA A 82 -14.61 -0.06 4.29
CA ALA A 82 -15.89 0.42 3.83
C ALA A 82 -15.79 1.51 2.75
N GLU A 83 -16.30 1.12 1.58
CA GLU A 83 -17.18 1.92 0.73
C GLU A 83 -16.60 3.23 0.17
N ILE A 84 -15.83 3.07 -0.91
CA ILE A 84 -15.87 3.80 -2.19
C ILE A 84 -14.44 3.77 -2.74
N TYR A 85 -14.15 2.81 -3.62
CA TYR A 85 -12.89 2.71 -4.38
C TYR A 85 -12.87 3.71 -5.54
N ASN A 86 -13.25 4.96 -5.28
CA ASN A 86 -13.01 6.02 -6.24
C ASN A 86 -11.53 6.35 -6.18
N VAL A 87 -10.92 6.54 -7.37
CA VAL A 87 -9.64 7.22 -7.51
C VAL A 87 -9.64 8.43 -6.59
N CYS A 88 -8.63 8.57 -5.74
CA CYS A 88 -8.54 9.76 -4.91
C CYS A 88 -8.50 10.99 -5.82
N GLY A 89 -9.58 11.75 -5.84
CA GLY A 89 -9.52 13.19 -6.02
C GLY A 89 -9.21 13.85 -4.68
N ASP A 90 -9.86 14.97 -4.38
CA ASP A 90 -9.60 15.84 -3.22
C ASP A 90 -9.91 15.23 -1.83
N ASN A 91 -10.17 13.92 -1.68
CA ASN A 91 -10.65 13.37 -0.40
C ASN A 91 -10.04 12.00 -0.02
N VAL A 92 -8.72 12.00 0.17
CA VAL A 92 -7.90 10.81 0.52
C VAL A 92 -8.31 10.14 1.84
N SER A 93 -9.02 10.83 2.72
CA SER A 93 -9.45 10.30 4.03
C SER A 93 -10.51 9.19 3.94
N THR A 94 -11.24 9.11 2.82
CA THR A 94 -12.45 8.27 2.67
C THR A 94 -12.29 7.02 1.81
N SER A 95 -11.19 6.86 1.07
CA SER A 95 -11.00 5.73 0.14
C SER A 95 -9.71 4.94 0.41
N GLY A 96 -9.72 3.64 0.11
CA GLY A 96 -8.54 2.77 0.21
C GLY A 96 -8.65 1.64 1.23
N ILE A 97 -7.69 0.72 1.18
CA ILE A 97 -7.58 -0.45 2.04
C ILE A 97 -6.89 -0.06 3.34
N ILE A 98 -7.45 -0.48 4.48
CA ILE A 98 -6.90 -0.24 5.81
C ILE A 98 -6.29 -1.52 6.36
N ILE A 99 -5.00 -1.47 6.70
CA ILE A 99 -4.25 -2.52 7.39
C ILE A 99 -4.06 -2.11 8.85
N GLU A 100 -4.37 -3.01 9.76
CA GLU A 100 -4.38 -2.75 11.18
C GLU A 100 -3.38 -3.55 12.01
N ASP A 101 -2.82 -2.95 13.05
CA ASP A 101 -2.27 -3.71 14.17
C ASP A 101 -3.38 -3.97 15.19
N ARG A 102 -3.62 -5.23 15.53
CA ARG A 102 -4.62 -5.66 16.52
C ARG A 102 -4.19 -5.42 17.97
N ASN A 103 -2.90 -5.25 18.23
CA ASN A 103 -2.40 -4.97 19.57
C ASN A 103 -2.67 -3.52 20.02
N TYR A 104 -2.96 -2.62 19.07
CA TYR A 104 -3.27 -1.22 19.35
C TYR A 104 -4.67 -0.86 18.81
N PRO A 105 -5.72 -0.88 19.66
CA PRO A 105 -7.09 -0.56 19.23
C PRO A 105 -7.24 0.88 18.68
N THR A 106 -6.30 1.78 19.01
CA THR A 106 -6.29 3.20 18.59
C THR A 106 -5.04 3.64 17.81
N GLY A 107 -4.07 2.76 17.56
CA GLY A 107 -2.82 3.09 16.84
C GLY A 107 -3.02 3.14 15.33
N ALA A 108 -2.21 3.91 14.58
CA ALA A 108 -2.39 4.06 13.13
C ALA A 108 -2.34 2.74 12.38
N LYS A 109 -3.22 2.69 11.37
CA LYS A 109 -3.54 1.54 10.55
C LYS A 109 -3.29 1.98 9.12
N LEU A 110 -2.28 1.42 8.48
CA LEU A 110 -1.77 1.82 7.17
C LEU A 110 -2.91 1.90 6.15
N GLN A 111 -2.92 2.95 5.35
CA GLN A 111 -3.89 3.16 4.28
C GLN A 111 -3.21 3.00 2.94
N ILE A 112 -3.78 2.13 2.10
CA ILE A 112 -3.35 1.91 0.72
C ILE A 112 -4.44 2.47 -0.18
N PHE A 113 -4.10 3.41 -1.06
CA PHE A 113 -5.06 4.07 -1.94
C PHE A 113 -4.44 4.32 -3.32
N LEU A 114 -5.30 4.54 -4.31
CA LEU A 114 -4.89 4.94 -5.65
C LEU A 114 -4.87 6.47 -5.75
N ASP A 115 -3.72 7.01 -6.16
CA ASP A 115 -3.55 8.44 -6.41
C ASP A 115 -3.36 8.69 -7.91
N LYS A 116 -4.22 9.58 -8.45
CA LYS A 116 -4.16 10.06 -9.83
C LYS A 116 -4.06 11.60 -9.91
N THR A 117 -3.90 12.27 -8.78
CA THR A 117 -3.94 13.73 -8.72
C THR A 117 -2.71 14.35 -9.38
N PHE A 118 -2.90 15.42 -10.16
CA PHE A 118 -1.82 16.23 -10.76
C PHE A 118 -0.69 15.45 -11.46
N GLY A 119 -1.06 14.45 -12.28
CA GLY A 119 -0.10 13.65 -13.06
C GLY A 119 0.58 12.51 -12.29
N ALA A 120 0.22 12.31 -11.02
CA ALA A 120 0.51 11.06 -10.32
C ALA A 120 -0.30 9.92 -10.94
N ASN A 121 0.27 8.72 -10.97
CA ASN A 121 -0.37 7.50 -11.42
C ASN A 121 0.23 6.36 -10.61
N GLU A 122 -0.26 6.18 -9.40
CA GLU A 122 0.42 5.37 -8.39
C GLU A 122 -0.54 4.72 -7.39
N VAL A 123 -0.04 3.68 -6.72
CA VAL A 123 -0.57 3.26 -5.43
C VAL A 123 0.26 3.97 -4.37
N ALA A 124 -0.37 4.52 -3.33
CA ALA A 124 0.32 5.15 -2.21
C ALA A 124 -0.03 4.45 -0.89
N ILE A 125 0.95 4.40 0.02
CA ILE A 125 0.81 3.80 1.35
C ILE A 125 1.19 4.83 2.40
N ARG A 126 0.29 5.13 3.34
CA ARG A 126 0.54 6.12 4.40
C ARG A 126 0.02 5.67 5.75
N TRP A 127 0.44 6.38 6.79
CA TRP A 127 -0.20 6.30 8.10
C TRP A 127 -1.52 7.10 8.09
N LYS A 128 -2.66 6.48 8.48
CA LYS A 128 -3.99 7.12 8.48
C LYS A 128 -4.29 7.97 9.74
N GLY A 129 -3.39 8.00 10.72
CA GLY A 129 -3.61 8.70 12.00
C GLY A 129 -2.30 9.23 12.59
N GLN A 130 -1.78 8.56 13.63
CA GLN A 130 -0.45 8.84 14.19
C GLN A 130 0.47 7.63 14.04
N MET A 131 1.63 7.84 13.43
CA MET A 131 2.72 6.87 13.35
C MET A 131 2.97 6.24 14.74
N VAL A 132 2.93 4.91 14.84
CA VAL A 132 2.93 4.20 16.14
C VAL A 132 4.35 3.98 16.70
N GLY A 133 5.26 4.92 16.41
CA GLY A 133 6.66 4.83 16.86
C GLY A 133 7.56 3.94 16.01
N ASP A 134 7.09 3.50 14.84
CA ASP A 134 7.92 2.80 13.85
C ASP A 134 8.10 3.64 12.59
N GLU A 135 9.07 4.55 12.64
CA GLU A 135 9.36 5.49 11.57
C GLU A 135 10.04 4.82 10.37
N ARG A 136 10.57 3.60 10.55
CA ARG A 136 11.34 2.89 9.53
C ARG A 136 10.52 1.91 8.72
N LEU A 137 9.37 1.46 9.21
CA LEU A 137 8.55 0.42 8.56
C LEU A 137 8.35 0.64 7.06
N LEU A 138 7.97 1.85 6.64
CA LEU A 138 7.72 2.14 5.22
C LEU A 138 9.00 2.22 4.40
N THR A 139 10.13 2.63 4.98
CA THR A 139 11.45 2.58 4.34
C THR A 139 11.99 1.15 4.26
N ASP A 140 11.83 0.34 5.31
CA ASP A 140 12.18 -1.09 5.29
C ASP A 140 11.39 -1.81 4.20
N TYR A 141 10.10 -1.45 4.04
CA TYR A 141 9.25 -2.01 2.99
C TYR A 141 9.63 -1.50 1.60
N GLU A 142 10.02 -0.23 1.45
CA GLU A 142 10.57 0.31 0.20
C GLU A 142 11.75 -0.53 -0.30
N ASP A 143 12.74 -0.75 0.57
CA ASP A 143 13.96 -1.50 0.23
C ASP A 143 13.64 -2.96 -0.13
N TYR A 144 12.78 -3.61 0.66
CA TYR A 144 12.31 -4.96 0.37
C TYR A 144 11.58 -5.02 -0.98
N LEU A 145 10.61 -4.14 -1.21
CA LEU A 145 9.77 -4.19 -2.42
C LEU A 145 10.59 -3.93 -3.69
N LYS A 146 11.53 -2.96 -3.63
CA LYS A 146 12.48 -2.71 -4.73
C LYS A 146 13.31 -3.96 -5.04
N SER A 147 13.86 -4.60 -4.01
CA SER A 147 14.65 -5.83 -4.18
C SER A 147 13.81 -6.95 -4.78
N ALA A 148 12.64 -7.21 -4.19
CA ALA A 148 11.76 -8.31 -4.59
C ALA A 148 11.25 -8.15 -6.04
N LEU A 149 10.91 -6.93 -6.45
CA LEU A 149 10.50 -6.64 -7.83
C LEU A 149 11.66 -6.79 -8.83
N ARG A 150 12.86 -6.32 -8.49
CA ARG A 150 14.04 -6.43 -9.38
C ARG A 150 14.50 -7.87 -9.55
N ASN A 151 14.38 -8.68 -8.49
CA ASN A 151 14.77 -10.08 -8.51
C ASN A 151 13.70 -11.00 -9.11
N GLY A 152 12.51 -10.48 -9.42
CA GLY A 152 11.38 -11.27 -9.91
C GLY A 152 10.72 -12.14 -8.84
N GLU A 153 10.99 -11.92 -7.55
CA GLU A 153 10.42 -12.71 -6.43
C GLU A 153 8.90 -12.52 -6.30
N LEU A 154 8.35 -11.47 -6.91
CA LEU A 154 6.91 -11.18 -6.94
C LEU A 154 6.24 -11.55 -8.26
N ALA A 155 6.99 -12.14 -9.20
CA ALA A 155 6.39 -12.79 -10.35
C ALA A 155 5.83 -14.14 -9.89
N HIS A 156 4.51 -14.27 -9.89
CA HIS A 156 3.89 -15.59 -9.76
C HIS A 156 3.97 -16.32 -11.10
N ASP A 157 4.38 -17.59 -11.06
CA ASP A 157 4.22 -18.58 -12.14
C ASP A 157 2.74 -18.79 -12.52
#